data_AF-A0A843HXX7-F1
#
_entry.id   AF-A0A843HXX7-F1
#
_cell.length_a   1.000
_cell.length_b   1.000
_cell.length_c   1.000
_cell.angle_alpha   90.00
_cell.angle_beta   90.00
_cell.angle_gamma   90.00
#
_symmetry.space_group_name_H-M   'P 1'
#
loop_
_entity.id
_entity.type
_entity.pdbx_description
1 polymer ?
#
loop_
_entity_poly.entity_id
_entity_poly.type
_entity_poly.pdbx_seq_one_letter_code
_entity_poly.pdbx_strand_id
1 'polypeptide(L)'
;EPSFSGLWVIKDDLTMEKVWGGLARLRPDIIDLDHLLKYVSKKKDADKRISAVKEAYSSVEYRTVRKNEGIDFLYNPPSLPTWQEMLEGAVIPAVGRGKRNEQFKRGTTKFERPTVDFDKCIKCKLCWIYCPDGAFDETPDGYYDIAYDYCSGCGICSEVCPVKDCIVMVDESMFTDYRRPYEMWKEDKVKYKEWLKNVRQARKERVFIPGLGR
;
A
#
# COMPACT_ATOMS: atom_id res chain seq x y z
N GLU A 1 -12.68 -0.79 15.23
CA GLU A 1 -11.46 -0.96 16.05
C GLU A 1 -10.27 -0.78 15.14
N PRO A 2 -9.24 0.00 15.53
CA PRO A 2 -8.06 0.18 14.70
C PRO A 2 -7.28 -1.14 14.60
N SER A 3 -6.96 -1.58 13.39
CA SER A 3 -6.21 -2.81 13.16
C SER A 3 -4.76 -2.65 13.63
N PHE A 4 -4.31 -3.65 14.39
CA PHE A 4 -3.08 -3.72 15.16
C PHE A 4 -1.83 -3.82 14.26
N SER A 5 -1.36 -2.70 13.68
CA SER A 5 -0.05 -2.62 13.01
C SER A 5 0.49 -1.19 12.89
N GLY A 6 0.23 -0.30 13.84
CA GLY A 6 0.90 1.03 13.91
C GLY A 6 0.76 1.93 12.67
N LEU A 7 -0.21 1.66 11.79
CA LEU A 7 -0.37 2.32 10.51
C LEU A 7 -1.65 3.15 10.55
N TRP A 8 -1.50 4.47 10.41
CA TRP A 8 -2.46 5.42 9.84
C TRP A 8 -3.73 4.74 9.29
N VAL A 9 -4.74 4.59 10.15
CA VAL A 9 -5.93 3.78 9.86
C VAL A 9 -6.91 4.62 9.04
N ILE A 10 -7.19 4.19 7.81
CA ILE A 10 -8.27 4.76 7.01
C ILE A 10 -9.59 4.52 7.77
N LYS A 11 -10.48 5.51 7.77
CA LYS A 11 -11.81 5.39 8.38
C LYS A 11 -12.52 4.15 7.84
N ASP A 12 -13.16 3.37 8.71
CA ASP A 12 -13.99 2.23 8.31
C ASP A 12 -15.02 2.69 7.26
N ASP A 13 -14.81 2.25 6.02
CA ASP A 13 -15.62 2.59 4.84
C ASP A 13 -16.65 1.48 4.55
N LEU A 14 -16.83 0.57 5.50
CA LEU A 14 -17.73 -0.57 5.43
C LEU A 14 -17.36 -1.56 4.31
N THR A 15 -16.06 -1.68 3.99
CA THR A 15 -15.55 -2.63 3.01
C THR A 15 -16.06 -4.05 3.27
N MET A 16 -16.10 -4.51 4.52
CA MET A 16 -16.60 -5.86 4.83
C MET A 16 -18.06 -6.04 4.45
N GLU A 17 -18.93 -5.10 4.82
CA GLU A 17 -20.35 -5.11 4.46
C GLU A 17 -20.55 -5.10 2.94
N LYS A 18 -19.76 -4.29 2.23
CA LYS A 18 -19.79 -4.24 0.76
C LYS A 18 -19.37 -5.58 0.14
N VAL A 19 -18.29 -6.19 0.64
CA VAL A 19 -17.83 -7.51 0.19
C VAL A 19 -18.90 -8.58 0.45
N TRP A 20 -19.55 -8.56 1.62
CA TRP A 20 -20.63 -9.52 1.91
C TRP A 20 -21.84 -9.32 1.01
N GLY A 21 -22.24 -8.07 0.74
CA GLY A 21 -23.31 -7.78 -0.22
C GLY A 21 -22.99 -8.30 -1.62
N GLY A 22 -21.75 -8.12 -2.08
CA GLY A 22 -21.30 -8.68 -3.36
C GLY A 22 -21.26 -10.21 -3.39
N LEU A 23 -20.78 -10.85 -2.32
CA LEU A 23 -20.79 -12.30 -2.22
C LEU A 23 -22.21 -12.87 -2.21
N ALA A 24 -23.15 -12.24 -1.50
CA ALA A 24 -24.54 -12.67 -1.52
C ALA A 24 -25.18 -12.57 -2.91
N ARG A 25 -24.74 -11.60 -3.74
CA ARG A 25 -25.18 -11.47 -5.13
C ARG A 25 -24.59 -12.55 -6.04
N LEU A 26 -23.30 -12.88 -5.85
CA LEU A 26 -22.58 -13.85 -6.68
C LEU A 26 -22.89 -15.29 -6.31
N ARG A 27 -23.02 -15.57 -5.02
CA ARG A 27 -23.15 -16.90 -4.41
C ARG A 27 -24.20 -16.90 -3.30
N PRO A 28 -25.49 -16.75 -3.67
CA PRO A 28 -26.59 -16.81 -2.71
C PRO A 28 -26.69 -18.17 -2.00
N ASP A 29 -26.10 -19.21 -2.58
CA ASP A 29 -25.98 -20.54 -1.98
C ASP A 29 -25.02 -20.61 -0.78
N ILE A 30 -24.06 -19.68 -0.69
CA ILE A 30 -23.13 -19.59 0.46
C ILE A 30 -23.64 -18.56 1.47
N ILE A 31 -24.00 -17.37 1.00
CA ILE A 31 -24.45 -16.25 1.85
C ILE A 31 -25.79 -15.77 1.34
N ASP A 32 -26.85 -16.11 2.06
CA ASP A 32 -28.18 -15.58 1.78
C ASP A 32 -28.33 -14.13 2.28
N LEU A 33 -28.98 -13.29 1.48
CA LEU A 33 -29.11 -11.85 1.76
C LEU A 33 -29.94 -11.59 3.03
N ASP A 34 -31.03 -12.32 3.25
CA ASP A 34 -31.91 -12.08 4.39
C ASP A 34 -31.22 -12.44 5.70
N HIS A 35 -30.48 -13.55 5.72
CA HIS A 35 -29.67 -13.96 6.87
C HIS A 35 -28.53 -12.98 7.14
N LEU A 36 -27.87 -12.47 6.08
CA LEU A 36 -26.83 -11.46 6.20
C LEU A 36 -27.39 -10.17 6.81
N LEU A 37 -28.53 -9.68 6.32
CA LEU A 37 -29.18 -8.47 6.86
C LEU A 37 -29.57 -8.64 8.33
N LYS A 38 -30.06 -9.83 8.72
CA LYS A 38 -30.38 -10.17 10.11
C LYS A 38 -29.15 -10.25 11.01
N TYR A 39 -28.00 -10.64 10.47
CA TYR A 39 -26.73 -10.63 11.20
C TYR A 39 -26.21 -9.20 11.37
N VAL A 40 -26.22 -8.39 10.31
CA VAL A 40 -25.74 -7.01 10.32
C VAL A 40 -26.60 -6.10 11.20
N SER A 41 -27.91 -6.35 11.29
CA SER A 41 -28.81 -5.57 12.16
C SER A 41 -28.48 -5.66 13.65
N LYS A 42 -27.72 -6.67 14.07
CA LYS A 42 -27.23 -6.81 15.46
C LYS A 42 -25.98 -5.98 15.75
N LYS A 43 -25.35 -5.39 14.73
CA LYS A 43 -24.11 -4.60 14.88
C LYS A 43 -24.41 -3.13 15.15
N LYS A 44 -23.41 -2.43 15.70
CA LYS A 44 -23.45 -0.97 15.86
C LYS A 44 -23.54 -0.29 14.48
N ASP A 45 -24.27 0.83 14.41
CA ASP A 45 -24.54 1.58 13.18
C ASP A 45 -25.22 0.71 12.11
N ALA A 46 -26.18 -0.12 12.55
CA ALA A 46 -26.89 -1.10 11.72
C ALA A 46 -27.44 -0.52 10.42
N ASP A 47 -28.12 0.64 10.46
CA ASP A 47 -28.73 1.23 9.27
C ASP A 47 -27.71 1.56 8.18
N LYS A 48 -26.56 2.11 8.57
CA LYS A 48 -25.47 2.42 7.64
C LYS A 48 -24.89 1.15 7.03
N ARG A 49 -24.66 0.13 7.87
CA ARG A 49 -24.12 -1.17 7.44
C ARG A 49 -25.09 -1.90 6.50
N ILE A 50 -26.38 -1.90 6.82
CA ILE A 50 -27.44 -2.48 5.98
C ILE A 50 -27.51 -1.77 4.63
N SER A 51 -27.43 -0.43 4.63
CA SER A 51 -27.40 0.36 3.39
C SER A 51 -26.21 -0.04 2.52
N ALA A 52 -25.02 -0.16 3.10
CA ALA A 52 -23.81 -0.55 2.38
C ALA A 52 -23.90 -1.97 1.79
N VAL A 53 -24.48 -2.93 2.51
CA VAL A 53 -24.73 -4.29 2.00
C VAL A 53 -25.67 -4.26 0.78
N LYS A 54 -26.80 -3.53 0.89
CA LYS A 54 -27.81 -3.46 -0.17
C LYS A 54 -27.26 -2.77 -1.42
N GLU A 55 -26.54 -1.66 -1.25
CA GLU A 55 -25.90 -0.92 -2.34
C GLU A 55 -24.87 -1.79 -3.07
N ALA A 56 -24.03 -2.52 -2.32
CA ALA A 56 -23.08 -3.44 -2.91
C ALA A 56 -23.78 -4.57 -3.66
N TYR A 57 -24.79 -5.18 -3.06
CA TYR A 57 -25.58 -6.25 -3.68
C TYR A 57 -26.19 -5.82 -5.02
N SER A 58 -26.69 -4.59 -5.14
CA SER A 58 -27.27 -4.08 -6.38
C SER A 58 -26.23 -3.58 -7.40
N SER A 59 -25.04 -3.17 -6.98
CA SER A 59 -23.99 -2.63 -7.85
C SER A 59 -23.02 -3.68 -8.40
N VAL A 60 -23.05 -4.93 -7.91
CA VAL A 60 -22.14 -5.97 -8.39
C VAL A 60 -22.47 -6.37 -9.83
N GLU A 61 -21.50 -6.11 -10.70
CA GLU A 61 -21.42 -6.62 -12.05
C GLU A 61 -20.40 -7.76 -12.11
N TYR A 62 -20.70 -8.80 -12.87
CA TYR A 62 -19.76 -9.91 -13.09
C TYR A 62 -19.81 -10.36 -14.54
N ARG A 63 -18.67 -10.89 -15.00
CA ARG A 63 -18.52 -11.48 -16.32
C ARG A 63 -17.92 -12.87 -16.19
N THR A 64 -18.28 -13.76 -17.10
CA THR A 64 -17.66 -15.09 -17.20
C THR A 64 -16.32 -14.96 -17.91
N VAL A 65 -15.23 -15.37 -17.25
CA VAL A 65 -13.88 -15.37 -17.82
C VAL A 65 -13.66 -16.70 -18.56
N ARG A 66 -13.18 -16.64 -19.81
CA ARG A 66 -12.89 -17.83 -20.63
C ARG A 66 -11.47 -18.35 -20.38
N LYS A 67 -11.22 -19.63 -20.70
CA LYS A 67 -9.92 -20.33 -20.48
C LYS A 67 -8.69 -19.60 -21.06
N ASN A 68 -8.87 -18.78 -22.10
CA ASN A 68 -7.77 -18.09 -22.81
C ASN A 68 -7.68 -16.59 -22.50
N GLU A 69 -8.46 -16.08 -21.52
CA GLU A 69 -8.46 -14.65 -21.14
C GLU A 69 -7.58 -14.36 -19.92
N GLY A 70 -6.96 -15.38 -19.34
CA GLY A 70 -6.01 -15.22 -18.24
C GLY A 70 -4.70 -14.59 -18.73
N ILE A 71 -4.09 -13.79 -17.87
CA ILE A 71 -2.69 -13.38 -18.04
C ILE A 71 -1.78 -14.54 -17.65
N ASP A 72 -0.63 -14.66 -18.30
CA ASP A 72 0.45 -15.53 -17.82
C ASP A 72 1.01 -14.93 -16.52
N PHE A 73 0.48 -15.40 -15.39
CA PHE A 73 0.88 -14.94 -14.08
C PHE A 73 2.23 -15.56 -13.72
N LEU A 74 3.31 -14.82 -13.98
CA LEU A 74 4.69 -15.17 -13.62
C LEU A 74 4.92 -15.01 -12.10
N TYR A 75 4.19 -15.75 -11.27
CA TYR A 75 4.54 -15.91 -9.86
C TYR A 75 5.25 -17.23 -9.67
N ASN A 76 6.57 -17.15 -9.49
CA ASN A 76 7.34 -18.28 -9.02
C ASN A 76 7.24 -18.27 -7.48
N PRO A 77 6.54 -19.24 -6.87
CA PRO A 77 6.51 -19.34 -5.42
C PRO A 77 7.96 -19.45 -4.91
N PRO A 78 8.30 -18.77 -3.81
CA PRO A 78 9.65 -18.86 -3.27
C PRO A 78 9.96 -20.31 -2.91
N SER A 79 11.13 -20.80 -3.34
CA SER A 79 11.63 -22.10 -2.90
C SER A 79 11.96 -22.00 -1.43
N LEU A 80 11.15 -22.63 -0.59
CA LEU A 80 11.41 -22.69 0.84
C LEU A 80 12.53 -23.71 1.12
N PRO A 81 13.45 -23.40 2.05
CA PRO A 81 14.49 -24.36 2.41
C PRO A 81 13.87 -25.59 3.06
N THR A 82 14.41 -26.76 2.72
CA THR A 82 14.13 -28.02 3.39
C THR A 82 14.73 -28.03 4.79
N TRP A 83 14.28 -28.98 5.64
CA TRP A 83 14.83 -29.14 6.99
C TRP A 83 16.34 -29.42 7.02
N GLN A 84 16.92 -29.90 5.91
CA GLN A 84 18.35 -30.18 5.74
C GLN A 84 19.17 -28.93 5.39
N GLU A 85 18.54 -27.92 4.78
CA GLU A 85 19.16 -26.66 4.37
C GLU A 85 19.06 -25.58 5.46
N MET A 86 18.17 -25.77 6.44
CA MET A 86 18.07 -24.91 7.60
C MET A 86 19.32 -25.04 8.47
N LEU A 87 19.81 -23.90 8.97
CA LEU A 87 20.92 -23.89 9.93
C LEU A 87 20.48 -24.53 11.26
N GLU A 88 21.45 -25.08 11.99
CA GLU A 88 21.21 -25.67 13.31
C GLU A 88 20.48 -24.69 14.23
N GLY A 89 19.45 -25.17 14.93
CA GLY A 89 18.60 -24.34 15.78
C GLY A 89 17.76 -23.30 15.03
N ALA A 90 17.59 -23.43 13.72
CA ALA A 90 16.92 -22.44 12.86
C ALA A 90 17.51 -21.03 13.01
N VAL A 91 18.83 -20.95 13.24
CA VAL A 91 19.54 -19.68 13.38
C VAL A 91 19.48 -18.92 12.06
N ILE A 92 19.12 -17.64 12.11
CA ILE A 92 19.14 -16.73 10.96
C ILE A 92 20.33 -15.79 11.13
N PRO A 93 21.32 -15.79 10.21
CA PRO A 93 22.46 -14.90 10.31
C PRO A 93 22.02 -13.45 10.18
N ALA A 94 22.63 -12.57 10.98
CA ALA A 94 22.38 -11.15 10.89
C ALA A 94 22.89 -10.60 9.54
N VAL A 95 22.14 -9.67 8.96
CA VAL A 95 22.58 -8.93 7.78
C VAL A 95 23.75 -8.01 8.15
N GLY A 96 24.75 -7.92 7.28
CA GLY A 96 25.90 -7.03 7.49
C GLY A 96 25.49 -5.56 7.62
N ARG A 97 26.29 -4.77 8.35
CA ARG A 97 26.02 -3.33 8.54
C ARG A 97 25.90 -2.62 7.19
N GLY A 98 24.89 -1.75 7.06
CA GLY A 98 24.63 -0.97 5.85
C GLY A 98 24.00 -1.77 4.70
N LYS A 99 23.74 -3.07 4.87
CA LYS A 99 23.02 -3.88 3.89
C LYS A 99 21.56 -4.06 4.30
N ARG A 100 20.67 -4.15 3.30
CA ARG A 100 19.27 -4.49 3.49
C ARG A 100 19.09 -6.00 3.42
N ASN A 101 18.04 -6.50 4.06
CA ASN A 101 17.68 -7.91 3.95
C ASN A 101 17.00 -8.16 2.60
N GLU A 102 17.59 -8.96 1.73
CA GLU A 102 17.01 -9.28 0.41
C GLU A 102 15.75 -10.15 0.52
N GLN A 103 15.65 -10.95 1.58
CA GLN A 103 14.52 -11.84 1.83
C GLN A 103 13.33 -11.10 2.47
N PHE A 104 13.57 -9.94 3.08
CA PHE A 104 12.55 -9.18 3.81
C PHE A 104 12.21 -7.87 3.09
N LYS A 105 11.56 -8.00 1.93
CA LYS A 105 11.00 -6.90 1.16
C LYS A 105 9.56 -6.64 1.61
N ARG A 106 9.24 -5.37 1.89
CA ARG A 106 7.90 -4.92 2.34
C ARG A 106 7.10 -4.19 1.26
N GLY A 107 7.66 -4.05 0.06
CA GLY A 107 7.04 -3.28 -1.02
C GLY A 107 5.61 -3.71 -1.31
N THR A 108 5.27 -5.00 -1.29
CA THR A 108 3.92 -5.46 -1.65
C THR A 108 2.81 -5.06 -0.68
N THR A 109 3.11 -4.55 0.51
CA THR A 109 2.10 -4.22 1.53
C THR A 109 1.52 -2.82 1.40
N LYS A 110 2.04 -1.99 0.50
CA LYS A 110 1.68 -0.57 0.41
C LYS A 110 0.41 -0.34 -0.41
N PHE A 111 -0.46 0.53 0.08
CA PHE A 111 -1.62 1.05 -0.67
C PHE A 111 -1.29 2.35 -1.41
N GLU A 112 -0.34 3.12 -0.87
CA GLU A 112 0.17 4.34 -1.47
C GLU A 112 1.69 4.35 -1.35
N ARG A 113 2.38 5.02 -2.28
CA ARG A 113 3.83 5.25 -2.22
C ARG A 113 4.17 6.74 -2.34
N PRO A 114 5.28 7.20 -1.72
CA PRO A 114 5.69 8.60 -1.81
C PRO A 114 6.34 8.92 -3.15
N THR A 115 5.98 10.06 -3.73
CA THR A 115 6.65 10.66 -4.90
C THR A 115 7.46 11.86 -4.44
N VAL A 116 8.74 11.94 -4.85
CA VAL A 116 9.68 12.97 -4.38
C VAL A 116 9.95 13.98 -5.50
N ASP A 117 9.70 15.25 -5.24
CA ASP A 117 10.11 16.34 -6.13
C ASP A 117 11.50 16.83 -5.74
N PHE A 118 12.53 16.31 -6.42
CA PHE A 118 13.93 16.62 -6.12
C PHE A 118 14.30 18.08 -6.34
N ASP A 119 13.56 18.81 -7.18
CA ASP A 119 13.81 20.24 -7.42
C ASP A 119 13.36 21.12 -6.24
N LYS A 120 12.38 20.64 -5.45
CA LYS A 120 11.92 21.30 -4.21
C LYS A 120 12.68 20.84 -2.97
N CYS A 121 13.42 19.74 -3.07
CA CYS A 121 14.07 19.13 -1.93
C CYS A 121 15.23 20.00 -1.41
N ILE A 122 15.13 20.43 -0.16
CA ILE A 122 16.17 21.20 0.55
C ILE A 122 17.23 20.32 1.25
N LYS A 123 17.24 19.00 1.00
CA LYS A 123 18.21 18.04 1.55
C LYS A 123 18.28 17.98 3.08
N CYS A 124 17.18 18.28 3.77
CA CYS A 124 17.12 18.34 5.24
C CYS A 124 17.23 16.99 5.99
N LYS A 125 17.31 15.84 5.30
CA LYS A 125 17.45 14.49 5.86
C LYS A 125 16.28 13.97 6.73
N LEU A 126 15.24 14.77 6.98
CA LEU A 126 14.12 14.37 7.85
C LEU A 126 13.40 13.10 7.34
N CYS A 127 13.14 12.99 6.03
CA CYS A 127 12.52 11.80 5.46
C CYS A 127 13.35 10.52 5.67
N TRP A 128 14.68 10.64 5.74
CA TRP A 128 15.59 9.54 6.00
C TRP A 128 15.61 9.14 7.47
N ILE A 129 15.69 10.12 8.39
CA ILE A 129 15.75 9.88 9.85
C ILE A 129 14.45 9.27 10.37
N TYR A 130 13.31 9.79 9.93
CA TYR A 130 11.99 9.38 10.44
C TYR A 130 11.41 8.17 9.71
N CYS A 131 12.11 7.58 8.74
CA CYS A 131 11.62 6.39 8.05
C CYS A 131 11.75 5.15 8.95
N PRO A 132 10.65 4.54 9.42
CA PRO A 132 10.73 3.38 10.32
C PRO A 132 11.33 2.14 9.66
N ASP A 133 11.18 2.00 8.34
CA ASP A 133 11.70 0.87 7.56
C ASP A 133 13.09 1.15 6.94
N GLY A 134 13.67 2.35 7.15
CA GLY A 134 14.95 2.72 6.54
C GLY A 134 14.93 2.64 5.00
N ALA A 135 13.79 2.97 4.37
CA ALA A 135 13.59 2.78 2.94
C ALA A 135 14.34 3.79 2.06
N PHE A 136 14.80 4.91 2.62
CA PHE A 136 15.55 5.95 1.92
C PHE A 136 17.07 5.70 1.95
N ASP A 137 17.73 5.84 0.82
CA ASP A 137 19.19 5.82 0.69
C ASP A 137 19.72 7.22 0.37
N GLU A 138 20.89 7.55 0.90
CA GLU A 138 21.60 8.76 0.56
C GLU A 138 22.26 8.62 -0.83
N THR A 139 22.02 9.58 -1.70
CA THR A 139 22.54 9.62 -3.07
C THR A 139 23.85 10.41 -3.13
N PRO A 140 24.69 10.21 -4.17
CA PRO A 140 25.95 10.97 -4.32
C PRO A 140 25.76 12.49 -4.36
N ASP A 141 24.60 12.96 -4.85
CA ASP A 141 24.29 14.39 -4.97
C ASP A 141 23.69 14.96 -3.66
N GLY A 142 23.63 14.18 -2.58
CA GLY A 142 23.11 14.58 -1.26
C GLY A 142 21.58 14.59 -1.15
N TYR A 143 20.88 14.02 -2.13
CA TYR A 143 19.44 13.75 -2.05
C TYR A 143 19.17 12.39 -1.38
N TYR A 144 17.90 12.15 -1.04
CA TYR A 144 17.45 10.91 -0.44
C TYR A 144 16.49 10.21 -1.38
N ASP A 145 16.91 9.05 -1.89
CA ASP A 145 16.15 8.26 -2.85
C ASP A 145 15.45 7.11 -2.16
N ILE A 146 14.22 6.81 -2.57
CA ILE A 146 13.44 5.76 -1.94
C ILE A 146 13.52 4.45 -2.71
N ALA A 147 13.86 3.37 -2.00
CA ALA A 147 13.72 2.02 -2.57
C ALA A 147 12.30 1.51 -2.34
N TYR A 148 11.48 1.51 -3.39
CA TYR A 148 10.08 1.11 -3.29
C TYR A 148 9.85 -0.35 -2.90
N ASP A 149 10.82 -1.24 -3.17
CA ASP A 149 10.79 -2.65 -2.74
C ASP A 149 10.76 -2.82 -1.21
N TYR A 150 11.19 -1.80 -0.47
CA TYR A 150 11.27 -1.82 0.99
C TYR A 150 10.29 -0.85 1.65
N CYS A 151 9.67 0.04 0.87
CA CYS A 151 8.72 1.00 1.38
C CYS A 151 7.41 0.30 1.77
N SER A 152 6.95 0.50 3.01
CA SER A 152 5.66 0.03 3.50
C SER A 152 4.49 0.96 3.15
N GLY A 153 4.77 2.16 2.62
CA GLY A 153 3.74 3.14 2.29
C GLY A 153 3.16 3.91 3.49
N CYS A 154 3.83 3.92 4.65
CA CYS A 154 3.30 4.54 5.88
C CYS A 154 3.04 6.05 5.81
N GLY A 155 3.66 6.76 4.87
CA GLY A 155 3.43 8.19 4.62
C GLY A 155 4.07 9.17 5.61
N ILE A 156 4.81 8.72 6.62
CA ILE A 156 5.50 9.59 7.61
C ILE A 156 6.43 10.59 6.92
N CYS A 157 7.15 10.15 5.87
CA CYS A 157 8.05 11.01 5.10
C CYS A 157 7.36 12.23 4.48
N SER A 158 6.07 12.11 4.10
CA SER A 158 5.26 13.20 3.56
C SER A 158 4.88 14.21 4.63
N GLU A 159 4.63 13.75 5.86
CA GLU A 159 4.19 14.59 6.99
C GLU A 159 5.35 15.36 7.61
N VAL A 160 6.52 14.72 7.76
CA VAL A 160 7.71 15.36 8.36
C VAL A 160 8.43 16.29 7.39
N CYS A 161 8.07 16.31 6.11
CA CYS A 161 8.73 17.15 5.12
C CYS A 161 8.35 18.62 5.33
N PRO A 162 9.30 19.52 5.61
CA PRO A 162 8.99 20.94 5.85
C PRO A 162 8.63 21.69 4.57
N VAL A 163 8.96 21.12 3.40
CA VAL A 163 8.69 21.73 2.09
C VAL A 163 7.37 21.22 1.55
N LYS A 164 6.43 22.14 1.35
CA LYS A 164 5.10 21.84 0.82
C LYS A 164 5.18 21.16 -0.56
N ASP A 165 4.46 20.05 -0.70
CA ASP A 165 4.35 19.24 -1.92
C ASP A 165 5.71 18.73 -2.47
N CYS A 166 6.75 18.68 -1.63
CA CYS A 166 8.01 18.02 -1.99
C CYS A 166 7.81 16.51 -2.02
N ILE A 167 7.29 15.93 -0.94
CA ILE A 167 6.92 14.51 -0.87
C ILE A 167 5.38 14.43 -0.86
N VAL A 168 4.82 13.64 -1.78
CA VAL A 168 3.36 13.46 -1.89
C VAL A 168 3.08 11.97 -2.04
N MET A 169 2.22 11.43 -1.18
CA MET A 169 1.73 10.04 -1.30
C MET A 169 0.73 9.93 -2.45
N VAL A 170 0.90 8.88 -3.25
CA VAL A 170 0.08 8.58 -4.43
C VAL A 170 -0.32 7.11 -4.38
N ASP A 171 -1.53 6.80 -4.85
CA ASP A 171 -2.09 5.46 -4.93
C ASP A 171 -1.16 4.49 -5.69
N GLU A 172 -0.93 3.32 -5.09
CA GLU A 172 -0.03 2.30 -5.63
C GLU A 172 -0.44 1.80 -7.02
N SER A 173 -1.74 1.81 -7.34
CA SER A 173 -2.27 1.34 -8.62
C SER A 173 -1.83 2.19 -9.83
N MET A 174 -1.33 3.40 -9.58
CA MET A 174 -0.81 4.29 -10.63
C MET A 174 0.59 3.90 -11.11
N PHE A 175 1.23 2.92 -10.47
CA PHE A 175 2.61 2.54 -10.73
C PHE A 175 2.67 1.13 -11.30
N THR A 176 3.50 0.96 -12.33
CA THR A 176 3.72 -0.34 -12.99
C THR A 176 5.03 -1.00 -12.58
N ASP A 177 5.97 -0.23 -12.01
CA ASP A 177 7.33 -0.67 -11.71
C ASP A 177 7.80 -0.19 -10.32
N TYR A 178 8.98 -0.67 -9.92
CA TYR A 178 9.69 -0.28 -8.68
C TYR A 178 10.94 0.54 -8.94
N ARG A 179 11.00 1.25 -10.08
CA ARG A 179 12.18 2.06 -10.40
C ARG A 179 12.41 3.15 -9.36
N ARG A 180 13.69 3.41 -9.11
CA ARG A 180 14.14 4.41 -8.16
C ARG A 180 13.88 5.82 -8.69
N PRO A 181 13.13 6.67 -7.96
CA PRO A 181 12.79 8.01 -8.43
C PRO A 181 14.00 8.88 -8.77
N TYR A 182 15.07 8.76 -8.01
CA TYR A 182 16.28 9.53 -8.26
C TYR A 182 16.96 9.16 -9.57
N GLU A 183 16.99 7.87 -9.91
CA GLU A 183 17.52 7.40 -11.20
C GLU A 183 16.70 7.98 -12.35
N MET A 184 15.36 7.91 -12.26
CA MET A 184 14.46 8.51 -13.25
C MET A 184 14.67 10.03 -13.40
N TRP A 185 14.88 10.75 -12.30
CA TRP A 185 15.15 12.20 -12.33
C TRP A 185 16.52 12.53 -12.92
N LYS A 186 17.54 11.70 -12.67
CA LYS A 186 18.89 11.90 -13.17
C LYS A 186 19.00 11.64 -14.67
N GLU A 187 18.26 10.65 -15.18
CA GLU A 187 18.19 10.34 -16.62
C GLU A 187 17.56 11.51 -17.41
N ASP A 188 16.37 11.96 -17.01
CA ASP A 188 15.66 13.05 -17.69
C ASP A 188 14.75 13.82 -16.72
N LYS A 189 15.18 15.02 -16.35
CA LYS A 189 14.45 15.91 -15.43
C LYS A 189 13.11 16.38 -16.00
N VAL A 190 13.00 16.57 -17.32
CA VAL A 190 11.78 17.07 -17.95
C VAL A 190 10.73 15.97 -17.94
N LYS A 191 11.12 14.78 -18.39
CA LYS A 191 10.26 13.59 -18.38
C LYS A 191 9.84 13.20 -16.95
N TYR A 192 10.75 13.31 -15.98
CA TYR A 192 10.42 13.05 -14.58
C TYR A 192 9.37 14.03 -14.04
N LYS A 193 9.43 15.33 -14.39
CA LYS A 193 8.41 16.31 -14.00
C LYS A 193 7.05 16.02 -14.60
N GLU A 194 7.01 15.61 -15.87
CA GLU A 194 5.75 15.20 -16.52
C GLU A 194 5.18 13.96 -15.85
N TRP A 195 6.03 12.95 -15.58
CA TRP A 195 5.65 11.77 -14.83
C TRP A 195 5.09 12.12 -13.45
N LEU A 196 5.78 12.99 -12.68
CA LEU A 196 5.33 13.47 -11.38
C LEU A 196 3.96 14.14 -11.45
N LYS A 197 3.72 14.99 -12.45
CA LYS A 197 2.41 15.62 -12.66
C LYS A 197 1.33 14.58 -12.91
N ASN A 198 1.60 13.60 -13.77
CA ASN A 198 0.64 12.56 -14.13
C ASN A 198 0.27 11.68 -12.94
N VAL A 199 1.26 11.17 -12.20
CA VAL A 199 0.98 10.29 -11.04
C VAL A 199 0.28 11.07 -9.90
N ARG A 200 0.62 12.35 -9.70
CA ARG A 200 0.01 13.18 -8.66
C ARG A 200 -1.42 13.63 -8.96
N GLN A 201 -1.91 13.50 -10.20
CA GLN A 201 -3.33 13.77 -10.50
C GLN A 201 -4.28 12.81 -9.77
N ALA A 202 -3.83 11.58 -9.51
CA ALA A 202 -4.58 10.59 -8.75
C ALA A 202 -4.45 10.75 -7.22
N ARG A 203 -3.95 11.91 -6.74
CA ARG A 203 -3.83 12.19 -5.31
C ARG A 203 -5.22 12.14 -4.67
N LYS A 204 -5.43 11.15 -3.80
CA LYS A 204 -6.56 11.14 -2.87
C LYS A 204 -6.23 12.06 -1.70
N GLU A 205 -7.21 12.85 -1.28
CA GLU A 205 -7.07 13.63 -0.05
C GLU A 205 -7.10 12.67 1.13
N ARG A 206 -5.99 12.58 1.87
CA ARG A 206 -5.95 11.77 3.09
C ARG A 206 -6.73 12.50 4.17
N VAL A 207 -7.94 12.02 4.45
CA VAL A 207 -8.64 12.38 5.70
C VAL A 207 -7.95 11.62 6.81
N PHE A 208 -6.85 12.19 7.29
CA PHE A 208 -6.18 11.65 8.46
C PHE A 208 -7.11 11.79 9.66
N ILE A 209 -7.38 10.68 10.33
CA ILE A 209 -7.89 10.71 11.69
C ILE A 209 -6.62 10.56 12.53
N PRO A 210 -6.09 11.65 13.13
CA PRO A 210 -5.13 11.50 14.21
C PRO A 210 -5.71 10.46 15.14
N GLY A 211 -4.94 9.39 15.40
CA GLY A 211 -5.31 8.44 16.42
C GLY A 211 -5.79 9.26 17.59
N LEU A 212 -7.10 9.15 17.89
CA LEU A 212 -7.70 9.85 19.00
C LEU A 212 -6.78 9.54 20.16
N GLY A 213 -6.07 10.57 20.63
CA GLY A 213 -5.26 10.48 21.82
C GLY A 213 -6.20 10.17 22.96
N ARG A 214 -6.38 8.87 23.21
CA ARG A 214 -6.86 8.23 24.43
C ARG A 214 -6.29 6.83 24.47
#